data_AF-A0A962KT62-F1
#
_entry.id   AF-A0A962KT62-F1
#
_cell.length_a   1.000
_cell.length_b   1.000
_cell.length_c   1.000
_cell.angle_alpha   90.00
_cell.angle_beta   90.00
_cell.angle_gamma   90.00
#
_symmetry.space_group_name_H-M   'P 1'
#
loop_
_entity.id
_entity.type
_entity.pdbx_description
1 polymer ?
#
loop_
_entity_poly.entity_id
_entity_poly.type
_entity_poly.pdbx_seq_one_letter_code
_entity_poly.pdbx_strand_id
1 'polypeptide(L)'
;MKYNATHYAVFSQSLYKQEGAVGHKVKDWWKYVTSDEKSNLPCKKLTRTQLKELCRNKSFSNKECLGAVMAWGGQNRKHGETVFSRFKEIKPIISDMRSGQIDHIQAYKNFYQIWKQDKQLGMGAAYFTKLIFFCQPSHQGFIMDQWTSKSTNLFCDEDVIHLIQGWVSKKNDHKTYEKFCSIVCDLAIKLSITPEDVEMAMFSKGGRKKEKWRQYVIEESTKRT
;
A
#
# COMPACT_ATOMS: atom_id res chain seq x y z
N MET A 1 3.93 0.28 -22.26
CA MET A 1 5.40 0.17 -21.99
C MET A 1 5.93 -1.16 -22.54
N LYS A 2 7.25 -1.37 -22.64
CA LYS A 2 7.84 -2.68 -22.98
C LYS A 2 8.24 -3.38 -21.69
N TYR A 3 7.80 -4.63 -21.52
CA TYR A 3 8.12 -5.46 -20.35
C TYR A 3 9.01 -6.63 -20.77
N ASN A 4 9.78 -7.15 -19.83
CA ASN A 4 10.51 -8.40 -20.00
C ASN A 4 9.52 -9.53 -20.32
N ALA A 5 9.70 -10.16 -21.47
CA ALA A 5 8.75 -11.13 -22.01
C ALA A 5 8.60 -12.36 -21.10
N THR A 6 9.69 -12.82 -20.49
CA THR A 6 9.71 -13.98 -19.60
C THR A 6 8.92 -13.70 -18.32
N HIS A 7 9.22 -12.61 -17.61
CA HIS A 7 8.54 -12.27 -16.36
C HIS A 7 7.05 -11.98 -16.61
N TYR A 8 6.73 -11.31 -17.72
CA TYR A 8 5.35 -11.03 -18.11
C TYR A 8 4.55 -12.30 -18.40
N ALA A 9 5.13 -13.26 -19.13
CA ALA A 9 4.47 -14.54 -19.45
C ALA A 9 4.19 -15.39 -18.21
N VAL A 10 5.13 -15.44 -17.25
CA VAL A 10 4.91 -16.16 -15.98
C VAL A 10 3.80 -15.50 -15.15
N PHE A 11 3.78 -14.17 -15.11
CA PHE A 11 2.76 -13.42 -14.38
C PHE A 11 1.35 -13.63 -14.94
N SER A 12 1.19 -13.55 -16.28
CA SER A 12 -0.11 -13.71 -16.93
C SER A 12 -0.72 -15.10 -16.69
N GLN A 13 0.12 -16.12 -16.49
CA GLN A 13 -0.31 -17.48 -16.13
C GLN A 13 -0.55 -17.68 -14.62
N SER A 14 -0.18 -16.70 -13.80
CA SER A 14 -0.18 -16.80 -12.33
C SER A 14 -1.09 -15.77 -11.65
N LEU A 15 -2.07 -15.22 -12.39
CA LEU A 15 -2.99 -14.20 -11.89
C LEU A 15 -3.79 -14.74 -10.69
N TYR A 16 -3.53 -14.18 -9.52
CA TYR A 16 -4.18 -14.54 -8.26
C TYR A 16 -5.04 -13.36 -7.78
N LYS A 17 -6.28 -13.65 -7.37
CA LYS A 17 -7.28 -12.60 -7.08
C LYS A 17 -7.92 -12.65 -5.70
N GLN A 18 -7.57 -13.60 -4.84
CA GLN A 18 -8.32 -13.79 -3.60
C GLN A 18 -7.60 -13.22 -2.38
N GLU A 19 -8.14 -12.17 -1.77
CA GLU A 19 -7.67 -11.70 -0.46
C GLU A 19 -8.81 -11.75 0.55
N GLY A 20 -8.63 -12.54 1.61
CA GLY A 20 -9.56 -12.61 2.74
C GLY A 20 -9.38 -11.46 3.72
N ALA A 21 -9.96 -11.58 4.91
CA ALA A 21 -9.68 -10.63 5.99
C ALA A 21 -8.25 -10.83 6.51
N VAL A 22 -7.44 -9.76 6.49
CA VAL A 22 -6.02 -9.78 6.86
C VAL A 22 -5.72 -8.83 8.02
N GLY A 23 -4.45 -8.81 8.47
CA GLY A 23 -3.99 -7.90 9.51
C GLY A 23 -4.55 -8.19 10.89
N HIS A 24 -4.71 -7.13 11.67
CA HIS A 24 -5.20 -7.15 13.05
C HIS A 24 -6.70 -6.88 13.12
N LYS A 25 -7.32 -7.27 14.25
CA LYS A 25 -8.64 -6.74 14.61
C LYS A 25 -8.50 -5.24 14.82
N VAL A 26 -9.32 -4.46 14.11
CA VAL A 26 -9.09 -3.01 14.01
C VAL A 26 -9.21 -2.33 15.36
N LYS A 27 -10.28 -2.61 16.12
CA LYS A 27 -10.48 -2.02 17.45
C LYS A 27 -9.39 -2.37 18.46
N ASP A 28 -8.90 -3.61 18.44
CA ASP A 28 -7.82 -4.06 19.35
C ASP A 28 -6.49 -3.35 19.05
N TRP A 29 -6.17 -3.21 17.77
CA TRP A 29 -4.96 -2.49 17.35
C TRP A 29 -5.05 -1.00 17.67
N TRP A 30 -6.21 -0.40 17.42
CA TRP A 30 -6.50 0.99 17.77
C TRP A 30 -6.29 1.26 19.27
N LYS A 31 -6.95 0.46 20.13
CA LYS A 31 -6.88 0.62 21.59
C LYS A 31 -5.43 0.61 22.07
N TYR A 32 -4.59 -0.25 21.49
CA TYR A 32 -3.18 -0.28 21.83
C TYR A 32 -2.47 1.03 21.48
N VAL A 33 -2.60 1.50 20.23
CA VAL A 33 -1.75 2.60 19.73
C VAL A 33 -2.23 4.00 20.12
N THR A 34 -3.47 4.14 20.55
CA THR A 34 -4.05 5.44 20.94
C THR A 34 -4.39 5.53 22.42
N SER A 35 -4.42 4.40 23.14
CA SER A 35 -5.01 4.27 24.48
C SER A 35 -6.47 4.76 24.58
N ASP A 36 -7.15 4.90 23.44
CA ASP A 36 -8.50 5.46 23.34
C ASP A 36 -9.52 4.34 23.08
N GLU A 37 -10.41 4.11 24.04
CA GLU A 37 -11.48 3.12 23.90
C GLU A 37 -12.70 3.64 23.14
N LYS A 38 -12.82 4.97 22.99
CA LYS A 38 -13.96 5.64 22.35
C LYS A 38 -13.72 5.76 20.84
N SER A 39 -13.82 4.63 20.14
CA SER A 39 -13.88 4.63 18.67
C SER A 39 -15.07 3.83 18.14
N ASN A 40 -15.55 4.24 16.97
CA ASN A 40 -16.60 3.54 16.22
C ASN A 40 -16.03 2.35 15.42
N LEU A 41 -14.73 2.08 15.55
CA LEU A 41 -14.04 1.06 14.79
C LEU A 41 -14.55 -0.35 15.14
N PRO A 42 -14.69 -1.23 14.14
CA PRO A 42 -15.24 -2.56 14.36
C PRO A 42 -14.23 -3.50 15.05
N CYS A 43 -14.73 -4.37 15.92
CA CYS A 43 -13.92 -5.39 16.61
C CYS A 43 -13.74 -6.66 15.76
N LYS A 44 -13.27 -6.50 14.51
CA LYS A 44 -12.98 -7.61 13.59
C LYS A 44 -11.82 -7.23 12.66
N LYS A 45 -11.27 -8.24 11.98
CA LYS A 45 -10.43 -8.01 10.81
C LYS A 45 -11.33 -7.58 9.66
N LEU A 46 -10.80 -6.74 8.76
CA LEU A 46 -11.55 -6.26 7.60
C LEU A 46 -11.02 -6.88 6.32
N THR A 47 -11.92 -7.15 5.39
CA THR A 47 -11.55 -7.37 3.99
C THR A 47 -11.19 -6.04 3.33
N ARG A 48 -10.57 -6.11 2.16
CA ARG A 48 -10.26 -4.93 1.34
C ARG A 48 -11.51 -4.10 1.03
N THR A 49 -12.60 -4.75 0.65
CA THR A 49 -13.90 -4.12 0.38
C THR A 49 -14.48 -3.42 1.61
N GLN A 50 -14.51 -4.11 2.76
CA GLN A 50 -15.02 -3.52 4.01
C GLN A 50 -14.20 -2.30 4.45
N LEU A 51 -12.89 -2.31 4.23
CA LEU A 51 -12.04 -1.17 4.56
C LEU A 51 -12.25 0.02 3.62
N LYS A 52 -12.49 -0.22 2.32
CA LYS A 52 -12.90 0.85 1.38
C LYS A 52 -14.22 1.49 1.80
N GLU A 53 -15.22 0.68 2.16
CA GLU A 53 -16.52 1.17 2.66
C GLU A 53 -16.35 2.02 3.92
N LEU A 54 -15.55 1.55 4.88
CA LEU A 54 -15.23 2.31 6.10
C LEU A 54 -14.56 3.65 5.78
N CYS A 55 -13.56 3.68 4.89
CA CYS A 55 -12.83 4.90 4.57
C CYS A 55 -13.66 5.94 3.81
N ARG A 56 -14.60 5.49 2.97
CA ARG A 56 -15.56 6.34 2.25
C ARG A 56 -16.63 6.92 3.17
N ASN A 57 -16.96 6.22 4.26
CA ASN A 57 -17.99 6.67 5.18
C ASN A 57 -17.52 7.87 6.01
N LYS A 58 -18.21 9.00 5.87
CA LYS A 58 -17.92 10.26 6.54
C LYS A 58 -18.17 10.23 8.06
N SER A 59 -18.87 9.23 8.59
CA SER A 59 -19.02 9.04 10.04
C SER A 59 -17.72 8.62 10.72
N PHE A 60 -16.74 8.09 9.98
CA PHE A 60 -15.41 7.79 10.49
C PHE A 60 -14.46 8.96 10.29
N SER A 61 -13.82 9.38 11.37
CA SER A 61 -12.82 10.44 11.37
C SER A 61 -11.56 10.07 10.59
N ASN A 62 -10.77 11.07 10.18
CA ASN A 62 -9.46 10.84 9.53
C ASN A 62 -8.53 9.98 10.39
N LYS A 63 -8.64 10.14 11.72
CA LYS A 63 -7.86 9.39 12.70
C LYS A 63 -8.29 7.91 12.71
N GLU A 64 -9.59 7.64 12.68
CA GLU A 64 -10.12 6.26 12.62
C GLU A 64 -9.79 5.57 11.30
N CYS A 65 -9.90 6.26 10.16
CA CYS A 65 -9.48 5.70 8.87
C CYS A 65 -7.99 5.36 8.84
N LEU A 66 -7.14 6.24 9.38
CA LEU A 66 -5.72 5.95 9.57
C LEU A 66 -5.52 4.68 10.41
N GLY A 67 -6.19 4.58 11.55
CA GLY A 67 -6.11 3.42 12.42
C GLY A 67 -6.55 2.11 11.74
N ALA A 68 -7.66 2.16 11.01
CA ALA A 68 -8.19 1.01 10.28
C ALA A 68 -7.22 0.50 9.20
N VAL A 69 -6.64 1.42 8.42
CA VAL A 69 -5.68 1.08 7.36
C VAL A 69 -4.38 0.52 7.93
N MET A 70 -3.86 1.11 9.02
CA MET A 70 -2.64 0.60 9.66
C MET A 70 -2.85 -0.77 10.29
N ALA A 71 -4.00 -0.99 10.94
CA ALA A 71 -4.36 -2.29 11.50
C ALA A 71 -4.51 -3.37 10.42
N TRP A 72 -5.15 -3.04 9.30
CA TRP A 72 -5.30 -3.93 8.14
C TRP A 72 -3.96 -4.28 7.50
N GLY A 73 -3.07 -3.29 7.35
CA GLY A 73 -1.72 -3.49 6.82
C GLY A 73 -0.75 -4.20 7.77
N GLY A 74 -1.19 -4.57 8.98
CA GLY A 74 -0.34 -5.26 9.96
C GLY A 74 0.80 -4.39 10.50
N GLN A 75 0.60 -3.07 10.61
CA GLN A 75 1.60 -2.15 11.14
C GLN A 75 2.03 -2.56 12.54
N ASN A 76 3.35 -2.56 12.80
CA ASN A 76 3.87 -2.75 14.15
C ASN A 76 3.30 -1.68 15.09
N ARG A 77 2.83 -2.09 16.27
CA ARG A 77 2.13 -1.21 17.19
C ARG A 77 2.98 -0.03 17.71
N LYS A 78 4.26 -0.24 18.02
CA LYS A 78 5.18 0.85 18.46
C LYS A 78 5.38 1.90 17.38
N HIS A 79 5.48 1.45 16.13
CA HIS A 79 5.49 2.35 14.99
C HIS A 79 4.14 3.06 14.81
N GLY A 80 3.02 2.37 15.07
CA GLY A 80 1.69 2.96 15.14
C GLY A 80 1.60 4.10 16.16
N GLU A 81 2.05 3.88 17.40
CA GLU A 81 2.13 4.92 18.45
C GLU A 81 2.90 6.15 17.97
N THR A 82 4.02 5.94 17.26
CA THR A 82 4.83 7.01 16.67
C THR A 82 4.06 7.80 15.62
N VAL A 83 3.27 7.13 14.77
CA VAL A 83 2.41 7.81 13.78
C VAL A 83 1.34 8.64 14.49
N PHE A 84 0.70 8.09 15.53
CA PHE A 84 -0.40 8.76 16.23
C PHE A 84 0.07 9.95 17.07
N SER A 85 1.27 9.89 17.66
CA SER A 85 1.86 11.05 18.35
C SER A 85 2.16 12.21 17.39
N ARG A 86 2.39 11.90 16.11
CA ARG A 86 2.61 12.87 15.03
C ARG A 86 1.39 13.08 14.12
N PHE A 87 0.20 12.65 14.54
CA PHE A 87 -1.01 12.68 13.70
C PHE A 87 -1.32 14.08 13.13
N LYS A 88 -1.02 15.14 13.87
CA LYS A 88 -1.22 16.53 13.42
C LYS A 88 -0.50 16.84 12.10
N GLU A 89 0.64 16.20 11.83
CA GLU A 89 1.43 16.42 10.61
C GLU A 89 0.81 15.74 9.39
N ILE A 90 0.17 14.57 9.57
CA ILE A 90 -0.41 13.78 8.46
C ILE A 90 -1.90 14.11 8.24
N LYS A 91 -2.60 14.58 9.29
CA LYS A 91 -4.04 14.88 9.26
C LYS A 91 -4.47 15.74 8.07
N PRO A 92 -3.78 16.84 7.69
CA PRO A 92 -4.17 17.66 6.54
C PRO A 92 -4.19 16.84 5.25
N ILE A 93 -3.13 16.05 5.00
CA ILE A 93 -3.02 15.21 3.80
C ILE A 93 -4.17 14.20 3.72
N ILE A 94 -4.51 13.55 4.83
CA ILE A 94 -5.65 12.61 4.87
C ILE A 94 -6.98 13.33 4.62
N SER A 95 -7.13 14.54 5.17
CA SER A 95 -8.34 15.34 4.99
C SER A 95 -8.56 15.71 3.53
N ASP A 96 -7.54 16.28 2.90
CA ASP A 96 -7.59 16.77 1.52
C ASP A 96 -7.75 15.59 0.54
N MET A 97 -7.11 14.47 0.84
CA MET A 97 -7.23 13.25 0.04
C MET A 97 -8.64 12.64 0.13
N ARG A 98 -9.24 12.57 1.33
CA ARG A 98 -10.59 12.02 1.52
C ARG A 98 -11.70 12.93 0.97
N SER A 99 -11.48 14.24 0.98
CA SER A 99 -12.40 15.21 0.37
C SER A 99 -12.26 15.30 -1.16
N GLY A 100 -11.21 14.67 -1.73
CA GLY A 100 -10.91 14.73 -3.16
C GLY A 100 -10.26 16.04 -3.60
N GLN A 101 -9.81 16.89 -2.68
CA GLN A 101 -9.08 18.12 -2.98
C GLN A 101 -7.70 17.87 -3.57
N ILE A 102 -7.07 16.74 -3.21
CA ILE A 102 -5.82 16.29 -3.81
C ILE A 102 -5.95 14.87 -4.35
N ASP A 103 -5.25 14.60 -5.44
CA ASP A 103 -5.14 13.25 -6.00
C ASP A 103 -4.09 12.40 -5.27
N HIS A 104 -3.93 11.17 -5.75
CA HIS A 104 -3.00 10.20 -5.20
C HIS A 104 -1.52 10.62 -5.32
N ILE A 105 -1.14 11.33 -6.39
CA ILE A 105 0.26 11.76 -6.61
C ILE A 105 0.58 12.93 -5.70
N GLN A 106 -0.30 13.92 -5.61
CA GLN A 106 -0.15 15.06 -4.73
C GLN A 106 -0.18 14.64 -3.25
N ALA A 107 -1.03 13.66 -2.87
CA ALA A 107 -1.01 13.08 -1.54
C ALA A 107 0.35 12.44 -1.21
N TYR A 108 0.92 11.64 -2.12
CA TYR A 108 2.25 11.06 -1.95
C TYR A 108 3.33 12.13 -1.86
N LYS A 109 3.28 13.15 -2.73
CA LYS A 109 4.22 14.28 -2.74
C LYS A 109 4.23 15.03 -1.40
N ASN A 110 3.06 15.30 -0.83
CA ASN A 110 2.92 15.94 0.47
C ASN A 110 3.48 15.06 1.60
N PHE A 111 3.16 13.77 1.59
CA PHE A 111 3.71 12.81 2.55
C PHE A 111 5.23 12.70 2.46
N TYR A 112 5.77 12.68 1.23
CA TYR A 112 7.20 12.55 1.00
C TYR A 112 8.00 13.69 1.66
N GLN A 113 7.45 14.91 1.72
CA GLN A 113 8.09 16.02 2.44
C GLN A 113 8.24 15.77 3.94
N ILE A 114 7.29 15.07 4.56
CA ILE A 114 7.35 14.67 5.96
C ILE A 114 8.29 13.46 6.12
N TRP A 115 8.14 12.47 5.24
CA TRP A 115 8.86 11.21 5.34
C TRP A 115 10.36 11.34 5.13
N LYS A 116 10.80 12.25 4.25
CA LYS A 116 12.22 12.49 3.98
C LYS A 116 12.99 13.16 5.13
N GLN A 117 12.30 13.71 6.12
CA GLN A 117 12.93 14.28 7.32
C GLN A 117 13.66 13.19 8.11
N ASP A 118 14.67 13.59 8.88
CA ASP A 118 15.43 12.67 9.75
C ASP A 118 14.62 12.17 10.95
N LYS A 119 13.50 12.84 11.25
CA LYS A 119 12.58 12.44 12.31
C LYS A 119 11.69 11.27 11.87
N GLN A 120 11.80 10.14 12.56
CA GLN A 120 10.99 8.95 12.28
C GLN A 120 9.48 9.23 12.42
N LEU A 121 8.71 8.89 11.38
CA LEU A 121 7.24 9.05 11.37
C LEU A 121 6.50 7.82 11.92
N GLY A 122 7.18 6.67 12.00
CA GLY A 122 6.53 5.37 12.29
C GLY A 122 5.81 4.77 11.08
N MET A 123 5.85 5.45 9.92
CA MET A 123 5.22 5.03 8.67
C MET A 123 6.17 5.30 7.51
N GLY A 124 6.26 4.34 6.59
CA GLY A 124 6.96 4.50 5.31
C GLY A 124 6.00 4.40 4.12
N ALA A 125 6.55 4.46 2.91
CA ALA A 125 5.78 4.44 1.65
C ALA A 125 4.75 3.31 1.60
N ALA A 126 5.13 2.07 1.93
CA ALA A 126 4.26 0.89 1.87
C ALA A 126 2.95 1.02 2.66
N TYR A 127 2.95 1.79 3.75
CA TYR A 127 1.79 2.04 4.58
C TYR A 127 1.05 3.31 4.16
N PHE A 128 1.78 4.35 3.76
CA PHE A 128 1.15 5.56 3.27
C PHE A 128 0.39 5.32 1.95
N THR A 129 0.92 4.53 1.03
CA THR A 129 0.20 4.18 -0.20
C THR A 129 -1.03 3.32 0.06
N LYS A 130 -1.11 2.60 1.20
CA LYS A 130 -2.36 1.96 1.64
C LYS A 130 -3.40 3.02 2.01
N LEU A 131 -3.01 4.10 2.69
CA LEU A 131 -3.94 5.21 2.95
C LEU A 131 -4.45 5.81 1.65
N ILE A 132 -3.55 6.05 0.68
CA ILE A 132 -3.95 6.52 -0.64
C ILE A 132 -4.96 5.57 -1.27
N PHE A 133 -4.62 4.29 -1.35
CA PHE A 133 -5.46 3.27 -1.97
C PHE A 133 -6.87 3.18 -1.35
N PHE A 134 -6.98 3.23 -0.01
CA PHE A 134 -8.26 3.06 0.67
C PHE A 134 -9.07 4.35 0.85
N CYS A 135 -8.40 5.49 1.02
CA CYS A 135 -9.05 6.74 1.42
C CYS A 135 -9.24 7.74 0.27
N GLN A 136 -8.48 7.66 -0.82
CA GLN A 136 -8.64 8.57 -1.94
C GLN A 136 -9.82 8.12 -2.84
N PRO A 137 -10.83 8.97 -3.13
CA PRO A 137 -12.07 8.54 -3.76
C PRO A 137 -11.96 7.96 -5.18
N SER A 138 -10.97 8.37 -6.00
CA SER A 138 -10.81 7.85 -7.35
C SER A 138 -10.18 6.45 -7.37
N HIS A 139 -9.54 6.02 -6.27
CA HIS A 139 -8.85 4.74 -6.15
C HIS A 139 -7.81 4.49 -7.26
N GLN A 140 -7.18 5.57 -7.74
CA GLN A 140 -6.14 5.50 -8.78
C GLN A 140 -4.71 5.38 -8.21
N GLY A 141 -4.54 5.47 -6.89
CA GLY A 141 -3.26 5.20 -6.24
C GLY A 141 -3.19 3.74 -5.77
N PHE A 142 -2.10 3.05 -6.10
CA PHE A 142 -1.90 1.64 -5.80
C PHE A 142 -0.93 1.42 -4.63
N ILE A 143 -0.97 0.24 -4.00
CA ILE A 143 -0.11 -0.05 -2.85
C ILE A 143 1.30 -0.38 -3.35
N MET A 144 2.24 0.54 -3.14
CA MET A 144 3.66 0.34 -3.43
C MET A 144 4.38 -0.21 -2.19
N ASP A 145 4.27 -1.52 -1.96
CA ASP A 145 5.01 -2.21 -0.92
C ASP A 145 6.18 -3.02 -1.48
N GLN A 146 6.90 -3.75 -0.62
CA GLN A 146 8.09 -4.49 -1.05
C GLN A 146 7.82 -5.49 -2.20
N TRP A 147 6.61 -6.04 -2.27
CA TRP A 147 6.29 -7.12 -3.19
C TRP A 147 5.78 -6.62 -4.52
N THR A 148 4.91 -5.61 -4.49
CA THR A 148 4.52 -4.91 -5.72
C THR A 148 5.72 -4.21 -6.33
N SER A 149 6.62 -3.63 -5.52
CA SER A 149 7.87 -3.02 -5.99
C SER A 149 8.83 -4.02 -6.62
N LYS A 150 9.08 -5.18 -6.01
CA LYS A 150 9.89 -6.24 -6.61
C LYS A 150 9.30 -6.74 -7.92
N SER A 151 7.98 -6.91 -7.97
CA SER A 151 7.28 -7.29 -9.19
C SER A 151 7.46 -6.25 -10.30
N THR A 152 7.32 -4.95 -9.98
CA THR A 152 7.59 -3.84 -10.91
C THR A 152 9.01 -3.91 -11.46
N ASN A 153 10.02 -4.03 -10.61
CA ASN A 153 11.41 -4.07 -11.05
C ASN A 153 11.69 -5.30 -11.93
N LEU A 154 11.02 -6.44 -11.69
CA LEU A 154 11.13 -7.60 -12.57
C LEU A 154 10.47 -7.34 -13.93
N PHE A 155 9.25 -6.81 -13.98
CA PHE A 155 8.60 -6.53 -15.27
C PHE A 155 9.41 -5.59 -16.15
N CYS A 156 10.02 -4.58 -15.55
CA CYS A 156 10.79 -3.58 -16.26
C CYS A 156 12.26 -4.00 -16.48
N ASP A 157 12.70 -5.08 -15.84
CA ASP A 157 14.11 -5.52 -15.82
C ASP A 157 15.08 -4.40 -15.42
N GLU A 158 14.63 -3.51 -14.55
CA GLU A 158 15.36 -2.32 -14.09
C GLU A 158 14.92 -1.97 -12.66
N ASP A 159 15.75 -1.23 -11.92
CA ASP A 159 15.41 -0.76 -10.58
C ASP A 159 14.55 0.51 -10.61
N VAL A 160 13.35 0.40 -11.17
CA VAL A 160 12.35 1.49 -11.19
C VAL A 160 12.07 1.97 -9.77
N ILE A 161 11.87 1.01 -8.85
CA ILE A 161 11.62 1.27 -7.44
C ILE A 161 12.88 0.95 -6.66
N HIS A 162 13.43 1.95 -5.98
CA HIS A 162 14.62 1.80 -5.16
C HIS A 162 14.32 1.06 -3.86
N LEU A 163 14.85 -0.16 -3.76
CA LEU A 163 14.77 -1.00 -2.56
C LEU A 163 16.10 -0.96 -1.78
N ILE A 164 16.03 -0.92 -0.46
CA ILE A 164 17.18 -1.11 0.45
C ILE A 164 16.86 -2.30 1.34
N GLN A 165 17.72 -3.32 1.31
CA GLN A 165 17.49 -4.58 2.05
C GLN A 165 16.10 -5.18 1.76
N GLY A 166 15.62 -5.01 0.53
CA GLY A 166 14.30 -5.49 0.09
C GLY A 166 13.11 -4.60 0.48
N TRP A 167 13.31 -3.47 1.16
CA TRP A 167 12.26 -2.54 1.57
C TRP A 167 12.25 -1.26 0.74
N VAL A 168 11.07 -0.69 0.52
CA VAL A 168 10.91 0.59 -0.23
C VAL A 168 11.63 1.72 0.50
N SER A 169 12.61 2.31 -0.17
CA SER A 169 13.48 3.34 0.42
C SER A 169 12.93 4.76 0.25
N LYS A 170 13.50 5.72 0.99
CA LYS A 170 13.22 7.16 0.86
C LYS A 170 13.72 7.79 -0.45
N LYS A 171 14.41 7.04 -1.32
CA LYS A 171 14.79 7.53 -2.66
C LYS A 171 13.61 7.57 -3.64
N ASN A 172 12.52 6.87 -3.32
CA ASN A 172 11.31 6.85 -4.13
C ASN A 172 10.44 8.07 -3.81
N ASP A 173 10.47 9.07 -4.69
CA ASP A 173 9.65 10.26 -4.58
C ASP A 173 8.29 10.08 -5.29
N HIS A 174 7.52 11.16 -5.39
CA HIS A 174 6.25 11.18 -6.10
C HIS A 174 6.32 10.81 -7.59
N LYS A 175 7.43 11.13 -8.30
CA LYS A 175 7.59 10.72 -9.71
C LYS A 175 7.79 9.22 -9.83
N THR A 176 8.54 8.65 -8.89
CA THR A 176 8.72 7.20 -8.80
C THR A 176 7.39 6.50 -8.51
N TYR A 177 6.60 7.03 -7.60
CA TYR A 177 5.26 6.52 -7.29
C TYR A 177 4.27 6.68 -8.46
N GLU A 178 4.32 7.78 -9.19
CA GLU A 178 3.54 7.98 -10.43
C GLU A 178 3.91 6.95 -11.49
N LYS A 179 5.22 6.73 -11.70
CA LYS A 179 5.71 5.70 -12.61
C LYS A 179 5.20 4.32 -12.21
N PHE A 180 5.27 3.97 -10.92
CA PHE A 180 4.68 2.74 -10.39
C PHE A 180 3.19 2.62 -10.75
N CYS A 181 2.38 3.65 -10.49
CA CYS A 181 0.95 3.61 -10.79
C CYS A 181 0.67 3.47 -12.29
N SER A 182 1.44 4.15 -13.15
CA SER A 182 1.32 4.03 -14.59
C SER A 182 1.65 2.62 -15.13
N ILE A 183 2.61 1.92 -14.50
CA ILE A 183 2.95 0.53 -14.83
C ILE A 183 1.80 -0.40 -14.47
N VAL A 184 1.19 -0.24 -13.30
CA VAL A 184 0.01 -1.03 -12.89
C VAL A 184 -1.14 -0.84 -13.90
N CYS A 185 -1.41 0.39 -14.32
CA CYS A 185 -2.43 0.69 -15.32
C CYS A 185 -2.10 0.10 -16.72
N ASP A 186 -0.86 0.22 -17.18
CA ASP A 186 -0.45 -0.32 -18.49
C ASP A 186 -0.49 -1.87 -18.51
N LEU A 187 -0.10 -2.52 -17.41
CA LEU A 187 -0.28 -3.96 -17.23
C LEU A 187 -1.76 -4.36 -17.28
N ALA A 188 -2.64 -3.59 -16.64
CA ALA A 188 -4.08 -3.85 -16.61
C ALA A 188 -4.69 -3.83 -18.02
N ILE A 189 -4.31 -2.84 -18.82
CA ILE A 189 -4.71 -2.74 -20.23
C ILE A 189 -4.25 -3.98 -21.01
N LYS A 190 -2.96 -4.34 -20.90
CA LYS A 190 -2.40 -5.48 -21.64
C LYS A 190 -3.00 -6.83 -21.24
N LEU A 191 -3.35 -6.99 -19.97
CA LEU A 191 -3.93 -8.22 -19.43
C LEU A 191 -5.47 -8.23 -19.51
N SER A 192 -6.08 -7.12 -19.94
CA SER A 192 -7.55 -6.94 -19.97
C SER A 192 -8.22 -7.25 -18.62
N ILE A 193 -7.62 -6.79 -17.52
CA ILE A 193 -8.17 -6.87 -16.16
C ILE A 193 -8.13 -5.49 -15.49
N THR A 194 -8.69 -5.36 -14.28
CA THR A 194 -8.67 -4.07 -13.57
C THR A 194 -7.27 -3.77 -13.00
N PRO A 195 -6.90 -2.49 -12.86
CA PRO A 195 -5.64 -2.11 -12.20
C PRO A 195 -5.52 -2.62 -10.75
N GLU A 196 -6.64 -2.70 -10.03
CA GLU A 196 -6.65 -3.29 -8.68
C GLU A 196 -6.38 -4.80 -8.71
N ASP A 197 -6.95 -5.53 -9.68
CA ASP A 197 -6.64 -6.95 -9.86
C ASP A 197 -5.16 -7.16 -10.20
N VAL A 198 -4.56 -6.28 -11.01
CA VAL A 198 -3.11 -6.30 -11.28
C VAL A 198 -2.32 -6.09 -10.00
N GLU A 199 -2.61 -5.05 -9.22
CA GLU A 199 -1.89 -4.76 -7.97
C GLU A 199 -1.99 -5.94 -6.99
N MET A 200 -3.18 -6.54 -6.83
CA MET A 200 -3.37 -7.72 -5.99
C MET A 200 -2.59 -8.93 -6.52
N ALA A 201 -2.58 -9.15 -7.83
CA ALA A 201 -1.82 -10.24 -8.44
C ALA A 201 -0.30 -10.02 -8.28
N MET A 202 0.19 -8.78 -8.44
CA MET A 202 1.58 -8.40 -8.21
C MET A 202 1.99 -8.63 -6.76
N PHE A 203 1.11 -8.28 -5.81
CA PHE A 203 1.31 -8.59 -4.41
C PHE A 203 1.38 -10.11 -4.21
N SER A 204 0.41 -10.86 -4.74
CA SER A 204 0.24 -12.32 -4.62
C SER A 204 0.22 -12.83 -3.17
N LYS A 205 -0.40 -13.99 -2.93
CA LYS A 205 -0.50 -14.52 -1.56
C LYS A 205 0.85 -15.05 -1.07
N GLY A 206 1.27 -14.49 0.06
CA GLY A 206 2.48 -14.90 0.80
C GLY A 206 2.21 -15.91 1.93
N GLY A 207 3.06 -15.88 2.96
CA GLY A 207 2.95 -16.75 4.14
C GLY A 207 3.60 -18.12 3.97
N ARG A 208 3.08 -19.12 4.70
CA ARG A 208 3.60 -20.51 4.69
C ARG A 208 3.41 -21.17 3.31
N LYS A 209 2.22 -21.05 2.73
CA LYS A 209 1.90 -21.52 1.37
C LYS A 209 1.80 -20.34 0.42
N LYS A 210 2.93 -20.03 -0.23
CA LYS A 210 3.05 -18.94 -1.21
C LYS A 210 2.43 -19.36 -2.54
N GLU A 211 1.79 -18.43 -3.24
CA GLU A 211 1.32 -18.66 -4.60
C GLU A 211 2.46 -18.55 -5.63
N LYS A 212 2.20 -19.05 -6.84
CA LYS A 212 3.22 -19.18 -7.92
C LYS A 212 3.98 -17.88 -8.17
N TRP A 213 3.28 -16.76 -8.37
CA TRP A 213 3.92 -15.48 -8.62
C TRP A 213 4.83 -15.03 -7.46
N ARG A 214 4.35 -15.14 -6.22
CA ARG A 214 5.17 -14.80 -5.03
C ARG A 214 6.45 -15.64 -4.95
N GLN A 215 6.38 -16.93 -5.28
CA GLN A 215 7.57 -17.81 -5.31
C GLN A 215 8.55 -17.35 -6.37
N TYR A 216 8.06 -17.16 -7.60
CA TYR A 216 8.85 -16.68 -8.74
C TYR A 216 9.56 -15.35 -8.45
N VAL A 217 8.85 -14.37 -7.88
CA VAL A 217 9.44 -13.07 -7.50
C VAL A 217 10.58 -13.24 -6.50
N ILE A 218 10.46 -14.15 -5.52
CA ILE A 218 11.54 -14.40 -4.54
C ILE A 218 12.76 -14.97 -5.24
N GLU A 219 12.58 -15.99 -6.08
CA GLU A 219 13.66 -16.67 -6.80
C GLU A 219 14.41 -15.69 -7.71
N GLU A 220 13.68 -14.93 -8.52
CA GLU A 220 14.30 -13.98 -9.46
C GLU A 220 14.90 -12.76 -8.76
N SER A 221 14.27 -12.24 -7.68
CA SER A 221 14.85 -11.11 -6.94
C SER A 221 16.16 -11.46 -6.25
N THR A 222 16.34 -12.73 -5.85
CA THR A 222 17.57 -13.20 -5.20
C THR A 222 18.73 -13.31 -6.20
N LYS A 223 18.45 -13.55 -7.49
CA LYS A 223 19.46 -13.59 -8.54
C LYS A 223 20.01 -12.20 -8.90
N ARG A 224 19.28 -11.14 -8.56
CA ARG A 224 19.64 -9.74 -8.88
C ARG A 224 20.44 -9.04 -7.78
N THR A 225 20.54 -9.65 -6.60
CA THR A 225 21.33 -9.17 -5.45
C THR A 225 22.67 -9.87 -5.38
#